data_AF-A0A154R2J8-F1
#
_entry.id   AF-A0A154R2J8-F1
#
_cell.length_a   1.000
_cell.length_b   1.000
_cell.length_c   1.000
_cell.angle_alpha   90.00
_cell.angle_beta   90.00
_cell.angle_gamma   90.00
#
_symmetry.space_group_name_H-M   'P 1'
#
loop_
_entity.id
_entity.type
_entity.pdbx_description
1 polymer ?
#
loop_
_entity_poly.entity_id
_entity_poly.type
_entity_poly.pdbx_seq_one_letter_code
_entity_poly.pdbx_strand_id
1 'polypeptide(L)'
;MTEPTCRNASRRGKTAGIPFRQAREPKPIAQLSAATIERIALLVQSRVARVARARSCCCYVFVRDGQVYVLSEELASAHPWAVQHTAEWVGCYGGMPDLAGLADDLREMLPCR
;
A
#
# COMPACT_ATOMS: atom_id res chain seq x y z
N MET A 1 -56.79 37.54 18.67
CA MET A 1 -55.84 38.41 17.93
C MET A 1 -54.44 37.97 18.28
N THR A 2 -53.65 37.69 17.22
CA THR A 2 -52.17 37.55 17.16
C THR A 2 -51.50 36.42 17.94
N GLU A 3 -51.31 35.30 17.23
CA GLU A 3 -50.17 34.38 17.38
C GLU A 3 -48.83 35.11 17.18
N PRO A 4 -47.75 34.69 17.86
CA PRO A 4 -46.41 34.92 17.38
C PRO A 4 -45.77 33.61 16.87
N THR A 5 -45.66 33.58 15.55
CA THR A 5 -44.48 33.22 14.75
C THR A 5 -43.74 31.90 15.00
N CYS A 6 -43.85 31.05 13.98
CA CYS A 6 -42.87 30.06 13.54
C CYS A 6 -41.42 30.55 13.73
N ARG A 7 -40.68 29.96 14.67
CA ARG A 7 -39.22 29.87 14.58
C ARG A 7 -38.84 28.48 14.10
N ASN A 8 -38.46 28.44 12.84
CA ASN A 8 -37.77 27.36 12.15
C ASN A 8 -36.69 26.72 13.05
N ALA A 9 -37.03 25.63 13.74
CA ALA A 9 -36.06 24.78 14.42
C ALA A 9 -35.39 23.84 13.40
N SER A 10 -34.72 24.43 12.40
CA SER A 10 -33.88 23.68 11.45
C SER A 10 -32.41 24.00 11.72
N ARG A 11 -31.88 23.46 12.81
CA ARG A 11 -30.43 23.33 13.05
C ARG A 11 -30.11 22.00 13.74
N ARG A 12 -30.59 20.90 13.16
CA ARG A 12 -30.02 19.56 13.36
C ARG A 12 -29.69 18.90 12.02
N GLY A 13 -28.99 19.64 11.17
CA GLY A 13 -28.14 19.03 10.14
C GLY A 13 -26.71 18.98 10.67
N LYS A 14 -26.45 18.22 11.75
CA LYS A 14 -25.06 17.87 12.09
C LYS A 14 -24.61 16.90 11.01
N THR A 15 -23.64 17.36 10.23
CA THR A 15 -23.05 16.70 9.09
C THR A 15 -22.88 15.21 9.34
N ALA A 16 -23.51 14.45 8.45
CA ALA A 16 -23.27 13.08 8.05
C ALA A 16 -22.05 12.38 8.68
N GLY A 17 -22.27 11.14 9.12
CA GLY A 17 -21.22 10.22 9.52
C GLY A 17 -20.03 10.30 8.57
N ILE A 18 -18.94 10.89 9.05
CA ILE A 18 -17.65 10.79 8.38
C ILE A 18 -17.37 9.28 8.40
N PRO A 19 -17.28 8.59 7.25
CA PRO A 19 -16.90 7.19 7.26
C PRO A 19 -15.55 7.13 7.97
N PHE A 20 -15.54 6.39 9.08
CA PHE A 20 -14.36 5.96 9.80
C PHE A 20 -13.31 5.61 8.74
N ARG A 21 -12.15 6.27 8.74
CA ARG A 21 -11.15 6.17 7.67
C ARG A 21 -10.86 4.69 7.41
N GLN A 22 -11.55 4.11 6.42
CA GLN A 22 -11.37 2.72 6.06
C GLN A 22 -9.90 2.58 5.70
N ALA A 23 -9.21 1.63 6.33
CA ALA A 23 -7.83 1.35 6.00
C ALA A 23 -7.79 1.09 4.49
N ARG A 24 -7.20 2.03 3.74
CA ARG A 24 -7.13 1.88 2.29
C ARG A 24 -6.21 0.70 2.03
N GLU A 25 -6.73 -0.26 1.28
CA GLU A 25 -5.91 -1.37 0.82
C GLU A 25 -4.70 -0.83 0.05
N PRO A 26 -3.52 -1.45 0.23
CA PRO A 26 -2.35 -1.14 -0.55
C PRO A 26 -2.65 -1.25 -2.04
N LYS A 27 -2.15 -0.28 -2.83
CA LYS A 27 -2.30 -0.30 -4.27
C LYS A 27 -1.12 -1.02 -4.93
N PRO A 28 -1.35 -1.83 -5.97
CA PRO A 28 -0.27 -2.43 -6.72
C PRO A 28 0.48 -1.35 -7.48
N ILE A 29 1.79 -1.55 -7.69
CA ILE A 29 2.64 -0.65 -8.47
C ILE A 29 2.94 -1.20 -9.87
N ALA A 30 2.83 -2.51 -10.07
CA ALA A 30 3.07 -3.17 -11.36
C ALA A 30 2.45 -4.58 -11.39
N GLN A 31 2.24 -5.12 -12.60
CA GLN A 31 1.94 -6.53 -12.83
C GLN A 31 3.25 -7.28 -13.13
N LEU A 32 3.59 -8.26 -12.30
CA LEU A 32 4.71 -9.17 -12.46
C LEU A 32 4.48 -10.14 -13.61
N SER A 33 5.48 -10.25 -14.48
CA SER A 33 5.57 -11.26 -15.52
C SER A 33 7.03 -11.57 -15.81
N ALA A 34 7.30 -12.75 -16.40
CA ALA A 34 8.66 -13.14 -16.78
C ALA A 34 9.35 -12.13 -17.70
N ALA A 35 8.60 -11.47 -18.58
CA ALA A 35 9.13 -10.49 -19.52
C ALA A 35 9.42 -9.12 -18.89
N THR A 36 8.91 -8.85 -17.68
CA THR A 36 8.95 -7.52 -17.05
C THR A 36 9.73 -7.47 -15.74
N ILE A 37 10.32 -8.59 -15.29
CA ILE A 37 10.99 -8.71 -13.98
C ILE A 37 12.00 -7.59 -13.75
N GLU A 38 12.98 -7.41 -14.63
CA GLU A 38 14.04 -6.41 -14.44
C GLU A 38 13.49 -4.99 -14.34
N ARG A 39 12.51 -4.66 -15.19
CA ARG A 39 11.83 -3.36 -15.16
C ARG A 39 11.08 -3.17 -13.84
N ILE A 40 10.47 -4.22 -13.31
CA ILE A 40 9.72 -4.17 -12.06
C ILE A 40 10.67 -4.07 -10.86
N ALA A 41 11.79 -4.78 -10.87
CA ALA A 41 12.85 -4.64 -9.88
C ALA A 41 13.34 -3.18 -9.81
N LEU A 42 13.56 -2.53 -10.95
CA LEU A 42 13.91 -1.10 -10.99
C LEU A 42 12.82 -0.20 -10.40
N LEU A 43 11.54 -0.47 -10.69
CA LEU A 43 10.42 0.28 -10.14
C LEU A 43 10.32 0.11 -8.62
N VAL A 44 10.48 -1.11 -8.12
CA VAL A 44 10.50 -1.43 -6.69
C VAL A 44 11.68 -0.74 -6.03
N GLN A 45 12.92 -0.93 -6.51
CA GLN A 45 14.12 -0.28 -5.98
C GLN A 45 13.95 1.24 -5.91
N SER A 46 13.47 1.86 -6.98
CA SER A 46 13.21 3.32 -7.02
C SER A 46 12.15 3.75 -5.99
N ARG A 47 11.11 2.93 -5.80
CA ARG A 47 10.06 3.21 -4.80
C ARG A 47 10.59 3.09 -3.38
N VAL A 48 11.32 2.02 -3.08
CA VAL A 48 11.93 1.77 -1.77
C VAL A 48 12.95 2.86 -1.46
N ALA A 49 13.88 3.16 -2.37
CA ALA A 49 14.89 4.19 -2.17
C ALA A 49 14.27 5.58 -1.91
N ARG A 50 13.17 5.90 -2.60
CA ARG A 50 12.43 7.15 -2.36
C ARG A 50 11.79 7.19 -0.97
N VAL A 51 11.20 6.08 -0.51
CA VAL A 51 10.60 6.00 0.83
C VAL A 51 11.68 6.06 1.90
N ALA A 52 12.74 5.25 1.77
CA ALA A 52 13.87 5.22 2.69
C ALA A 52 14.52 6.60 2.85
N ARG A 53 14.70 7.36 1.75
CA ARG A 53 15.23 8.73 1.82
C ARG A 53 14.28 9.75 2.47
N ALA A 54 12.97 9.60 2.27
CA ALA A 54 12.00 10.58 2.75
C ALA A 54 11.54 10.35 4.20
N ARG A 55 11.60 9.10 4.67
CA ARG A 55 10.99 8.66 5.92
C ARG A 55 11.93 7.88 6.83
N SER A 56 13.13 7.52 6.36
CA SER A 56 14.09 6.70 7.11
C SER A 56 13.50 5.38 7.61
N CYS A 57 12.58 4.79 6.84
CA CYS A 57 11.87 3.56 7.19
C CYS A 57 12.04 2.48 6.12
N CYS A 58 11.75 1.23 6.52
CA CYS A 58 11.77 0.08 5.64
C CYS A 58 10.50 0.00 4.77
N CYS A 59 10.61 -0.72 3.66
CA CYS A 59 9.48 -1.11 2.84
C CYS A 59 9.32 -2.62 2.82
N TYR A 60 8.09 -3.08 2.97
CA TYR A 60 7.71 -4.46 2.68
C TYR A 60 7.30 -4.58 1.22
N VAL A 61 7.80 -5.63 0.56
CA VAL A 61 7.47 -5.95 -0.84
C VAL A 61 6.70 -7.27 -0.86
N PHE A 62 5.59 -7.27 -1.58
CA PHE A 62 4.73 -8.45 -1.75
C PHE A 62 4.41 -8.67 -3.23
N VAL A 63 4.16 -9.93 -3.58
CA VAL A 63 3.61 -10.35 -4.87
C VAL A 63 2.34 -11.14 -4.63
N ARG A 64 1.20 -10.59 -5.06
CA ARG A 64 -0.12 -11.21 -4.90
C ARG A 64 -0.88 -11.17 -6.20
N ASP A 65 -1.43 -12.31 -6.63
CA ASP A 65 -2.16 -12.42 -7.90
C ASP A 65 -1.35 -11.88 -9.11
N GLY A 66 -0.03 -12.08 -9.05
CA GLY A 66 0.92 -11.54 -10.03
C GLY A 66 1.06 -10.02 -9.99
N GLN A 67 0.59 -9.32 -8.96
CA GLN A 67 0.75 -7.89 -8.76
C GLN A 67 1.78 -7.60 -7.68
N VAL A 68 2.61 -6.59 -7.91
CA VAL A 68 3.66 -6.18 -6.97
C VAL A 68 3.19 -5.02 -6.13
N TYR A 69 3.35 -5.13 -4.82
CA TYR A 69 2.98 -4.12 -3.83
C TYR A 69 4.22 -3.68 -3.06
N VAL A 70 4.32 -2.39 -2.76
CA VAL A 70 5.37 -1.82 -1.92
C VAL A 70 4.72 -0.98 -0.83
N LEU A 71 4.82 -1.44 0.40
CA LEU A 71 4.24 -0.80 1.57
C LEU A 71 5.36 -0.22 2.43
N SER A 72 5.25 1.06 2.80
CA SER A 72 6.07 1.62 3.88
C SER A 72 5.66 0.99 5.20
N GLU A 73 6.62 0.60 6.03
CA GLU A 73 6.37 0.10 7.39
C GLU A 73 5.57 1.08 8.26
N GLU A 74 5.67 2.39 8.00
CA GLU A 74 4.91 3.43 8.72
C GLU A 74 3.41 3.39 8.43
N LEU A 75 2.97 2.68 7.38
CA LEU A 75 1.56 2.53 7.08
C LEU A 75 0.94 1.64 8.16
N ALA A 76 -0.11 2.13 8.85
CA ALA A 76 -0.76 1.37 9.92
C ALA A 76 -1.26 -0.04 9.49
N SER A 77 -1.52 -0.24 8.20
CA SER A 77 -1.88 -1.54 7.64
C SER A 77 -0.69 -2.41 7.23
N ALA A 78 0.56 -1.92 7.23
CA ALA A 78 1.73 -2.64 6.74
C ALA A 78 2.02 -3.91 7.53
N HIS A 79 2.07 -3.82 8.86
CA HIS A 79 2.34 -4.99 9.71
C HIS A 79 1.19 -6.02 9.68
N PRO A 80 -0.10 -5.63 9.83
CA PRO A 80 -1.21 -6.55 9.62
C PRO A 80 -1.19 -7.22 8.25
N TRP A 81 -0.86 -6.47 7.19
CA TRP A 81 -0.75 -7.00 5.83
C TRP A 81 0.38 -8.02 5.72
N ALA A 82 1.55 -7.73 6.29
CA ALA A 82 2.69 -8.64 6.31
C ALA A 82 2.34 -9.99 6.98
N VAL A 83 1.65 -9.94 8.13
CA VAL A 83 1.22 -11.15 8.84
C VAL A 83 0.21 -11.96 8.02
N GLN A 84 -0.79 -11.30 7.44
CA GLN A 84 -1.86 -11.96 6.67
C GLN A 84 -1.36 -12.54 5.33
N HIS A 85 -0.33 -11.97 4.75
CA HIS A 85 0.17 -12.27 3.40
C HIS A 85 1.60 -12.80 3.41
N THR A 86 1.96 -13.57 4.45
CA THR A 86 3.34 -14.10 4.61
C THR A 86 3.78 -14.96 3.41
N ALA A 87 2.88 -15.74 2.80
CA ALA A 87 3.19 -16.56 1.63
C ALA A 87 3.44 -15.74 0.34
N GLU A 88 3.02 -14.47 0.32
CA GLU A 88 3.18 -13.53 -0.79
C GLU A 88 4.35 -12.58 -0.55
N TRP A 89 5.06 -12.75 0.58
CA TRP A 89 6.10 -11.86 1.03
C TRP A 89 7.41 -12.12 0.29
N VAL A 90 7.95 -11.07 -0.32
CA VAL A 90 9.25 -11.10 -1.00
C VAL A 90 10.36 -10.75 -0.02
N GLY A 91 10.18 -9.65 0.71
CA GLY A 91 11.21 -9.18 1.63
C GLY A 91 10.91 -7.83 2.28
N CYS A 92 11.80 -7.46 3.19
CA CYS A 92 11.81 -6.16 3.85
C CYS A 92 13.12 -5.45 3.50
N TYR A 93 13.00 -4.25 2.91
CA TYR A 93 14.16 -3.51 2.42
C TYR A 93 14.23 -2.13 3.09
N GLY A 94 15.32 -1.90 3.82
CA GLY A 94 15.71 -0.60 4.37
C GLY A 94 16.90 -0.04 3.59
N GLY A 95 16.69 1.00 2.80
CA GLY A 95 17.74 1.59 1.95
C GLY A 95 17.56 1.27 0.46
N MET A 96 18.67 1.15 -0.28
CA MET A 96 18.63 0.82 -1.71
C MET A 96 18.86 -0.68 -1.88
N PRO A 97 17.84 -1.46 -2.28
CA PRO A 97 18.03 -2.89 -2.51
C PRO A 97 18.95 -3.13 -3.71
N ASP A 98 19.74 -4.20 -3.66
CA ASP A 98 20.49 -4.67 -4.82
C ASP A 98 19.52 -5.09 -5.94
N LEU A 99 19.81 -4.69 -7.17
CA LEU A 99 18.87 -4.89 -8.27
C LEU A 99 18.83 -6.34 -8.73
N ALA A 100 19.98 -7.02 -8.76
CA ALA A 100 20.07 -8.40 -9.20
C ALA A 100 19.36 -9.32 -8.20
N GLY A 101 19.70 -9.20 -6.91
CA GLY A 101 19.02 -9.93 -5.85
C GLY A 101 17.51 -9.71 -5.84
N LEU A 102 17.05 -8.46 -5.97
CA LEU A 102 15.62 -8.15 -6.04
C LEU A 102 14.93 -8.76 -7.28
N ALA A 103 15.61 -8.80 -8.43
CA ALA A 103 15.06 -9.42 -9.63
C ALA A 103 14.96 -10.94 -9.46
N ASP A 104 15.91 -11.56 -8.77
CA ASP A 104 15.90 -12.98 -8.44
C ASP A 104 14.77 -13.30 -7.45
N ASP A 105 14.64 -12.53 -6.36
CA ASP A 105 13.55 -12.66 -5.40
C ASP A 105 12.17 -12.55 -6.09
N LEU A 106 12.00 -11.58 -6.99
CA LEU A 106 10.76 -11.43 -7.76
C LEU A 106 10.52 -12.58 -8.75
N ARG A 107 11.58 -13.19 -9.28
CA ARG A 107 11.48 -14.33 -10.20
C ARG A 107 10.96 -15.56 -9.49
N GLU A 108 11.37 -15.78 -8.23
CA GLU A 108 10.89 -16.90 -7.40
C GLU A 108 9.37 -16.83 -7.12
N MET A 109 8.79 -15.63 -7.18
CA MET A 109 7.35 -15.42 -6.98
C MET A 109 6.50 -15.66 -8.23
N LEU A 110 7.11 -15.98 -9.39
CA LEU A 110 6.35 -16.35 -10.57
C LEU A 110 5.74 -17.75 -10.39
N PRO A 111 4.51 -17.98 -10.87
CA PRO A 111 3.92 -19.31 -10.81
C PRO A 111 4.79 -20.31 -11.59
N CYS A 112 5.23 -21.38 -10.91
CA CYS A 112 5.85 -22.52 -11.55
C CYS A 112 4.87 -23.11 -12.58
N ARG A 113 5.30 -23.18 -13.84
CA ARG A 113 4.54 -23.80 -14.93
C ARG A 113 4.64 -25.32 -14.89
#